data_AF-K1ZKH9-F1
#
_entry.id   AF-K1ZKH9-F1
#
_cell.length_a   1.000
_cell.length_b   1.000
_cell.length_c   1.000
_cell.angle_alpha   90.00
_cell.angle_beta   90.00
_cell.angle_gamma   90.00
#
_symmetry.space_group_name_H-M   'P 1'
#
loop_
_entity.id
_entity.type
_entity.pdbx_description
1 polymer ?
#
loop_
_entity_poly.entity_id
_entity_poly.type
_entity_poly.pdbx_seq_one_letter_code
_entity_poly.pdbx_strand_id
1 'polypeptide(L)' 'MTTKNWITNTLPDSDMTVLIRLGDEILFLWPGFHDGEQWCDAEGATLDVPVLGWMELEDAAAILDTARLIGDKS' A
#
# COMPACT_ATOMS: atom_id res chain seq x y z
N MET A 1 -12.30 -12.56 9.45
CA MET A 1 -11.34 -11.47 9.73
C MET A 1 -10.25 -11.58 8.68
N THR A 2 -10.24 -10.68 7.70
CA THR A 2 -9.25 -10.69 6.62
C THR A 2 -7.95 -10.15 7.22
N THR A 3 -6.96 -11.02 7.41
CA THR A 3 -5.63 -10.64 7.88
C THR A 3 -5.05 -9.64 6.88
N LYS A 4 -4.55 -8.50 7.36
CA LYS A 4 -3.93 -7.50 6.48
C LYS A 4 -2.57 -8.06 6.00
N ASN A 5 -2.44 -8.40 4.72
CA ASN A 5 -1.22 -8.97 4.11
C ASN A 5 -0.13 -7.91 3.89
N TRP A 6 0.32 -7.26 4.96
CA TRP A 6 1.40 -6.29 4.87
C TRP A 6 2.74 -6.99 4.68
N ILE A 7 3.45 -6.61 3.63
CA ILE A 7 4.80 -7.04 3.33
C ILE A 7 5.76 -5.97 3.87
N THR A 8 6.77 -6.40 4.61
CA THR A 8 7.76 -5.51 5.26
C THR A 8 9.20 -5.96 5.10
N ASN A 9 9.43 -7.13 4.50
CA ASN A 9 10.73 -7.80 4.44
C ASN A 9 11.28 -7.98 3.01
N THR A 10 10.52 -7.67 1.97
CA THR A 10 10.90 -7.89 0.56
C THR A 10 10.34 -6.82 -0.38
N LEU A 11 11.20 -6.00 -0.99
CA LEU A 11 10.75 -4.96 -1.90
C LEU A 11 9.97 -5.56 -3.10
N PRO A 12 8.92 -4.88 -3.58
CA PRO A 12 8.24 -5.28 -4.81
C PRO A 12 9.15 -5.01 -6.02
N ASP A 13 8.85 -5.65 -7.13
CA ASP A 13 9.53 -5.36 -8.39
C ASP A 13 9.20 -3.93 -8.87
N SER A 14 10.12 -3.28 -9.57
CA SER A 14 9.97 -1.91 -10.04
C SER A 14 8.80 -1.70 -11.02
N ASP A 15 8.35 -2.79 -11.64
CA ASP A 15 7.23 -2.79 -12.58
C ASP A 15 5.87 -2.98 -11.90
N MET A 16 5.83 -3.18 -10.57
CA MET A 16 4.61 -3.47 -9.81
C MET A 16 4.10 -2.25 -9.04
N THR A 17 2.83 -1.90 -9.22
CA THR A 17 2.14 -0.91 -8.37
C THR A 17 1.47 -1.59 -7.18
N VAL A 18 1.75 -1.09 -5.98
CA VAL A 18 1.31 -1.61 -4.67
C VAL A 18 0.63 -0.53 -3.84
N LEU A 19 -0.12 -0.89 -2.80
CA LEU A 19 -0.51 0.08 -1.77
C LEU A 19 0.53 0.15 -0.67
N ILE A 20 1.08 1.34 -0.42
CA ILE A 20 2.08 1.62 0.60
C ILE A 20 1.45 2.25 1.84
N ARG A 21 2.03 1.97 3.01
CA ARG A 21 1.70 2.60 4.29
C ARG A 21 2.79 3.61 4.67
N LEU A 22 2.36 4.85 4.91
CA LEU A 22 3.23 5.97 5.26
C LEU A 22 3.02 6.40 6.72
N GLY A 23 4.11 6.66 7.46
CA GLY A 23 4.13 7.41 8.74
C GLY A 23 3.35 6.84 9.95
N ASP A 24 3.31 7.62 11.04
CA ASP A 24 2.90 7.15 12.38
C ASP A 24 1.43 7.42 12.75
N GLU A 25 0.70 8.29 12.04
CA GLU A 25 -0.72 8.55 12.32
C GLU A 25 -1.61 8.47 11.08
N ILE A 26 -2.67 7.65 11.24
CA ILE A 26 -3.73 7.33 10.27
C ILE A 26 -3.21 6.52 9.07
N LEU A 27 -3.90 5.42 8.78
CA LEU A 27 -3.62 4.49 7.67
C LEU A 27 -3.78 5.19 6.31
N PHE A 28 -2.86 6.09 5.94
CA PHE A 28 -2.76 6.57 4.57
C PHE A 28 -2.20 5.43 3.73
N LEU A 29 -3.11 4.76 3.02
CA LEU A 29 -2.78 3.83 1.96
C LEU A 29 -2.65 4.64 0.69
N TRP A 30 -1.54 4.46 -0.01
CA TRP A 30 -1.26 5.22 -1.22
C TRP A 30 -0.75 4.28 -2.32
N PRO A 31 -1.10 4.46 -3.60
CA PRO A 31 -0.56 3.62 -4.67
C PRO A 31 0.90 4.02 -4.99
N GLY A 32 1.83 3.09 -5.00
CA GLY A 32 3.24 3.39 -5.29
C GLY A 32 4.02 2.15 -5.73
N PHE A 33 5.31 2.30 -6.00
CA PHE A 33 6.23 1.23 -6.39
C PHE A 33 7.64 1.54 -5.88
N HIS A 34 8.55 0.55 -5.94
CA HIS A 34 9.95 0.78 -5.60
C HIS A 34 10.79 0.69 -6.89
N ASP A 35 11.39 1.79 -7.33
CA ASP A 35 12.10 1.85 -8.63
C ASP A 35 13.46 1.11 -8.65
N GLY A 36 13.88 0.59 -7.51
CA GLY A 36 15.17 -0.09 -7.30
C GLY A 36 16.12 0.70 -6.43
N GLU A 37 15.88 2.01 -6.28
CA GLU A 37 16.66 2.90 -5.43
C GLU A 37 15.82 3.47 -4.29
N GLN A 38 14.56 3.80 -4.55
CA GLN A 38 13.68 4.52 -3.61
C GLN A 38 12.20 4.22 -3.85
N TRP A 39 11.38 4.61 -2.88
CA TRP A 39 9.92 4.54 -3.00
C TRP A 39 9.40 5.68 -3.84
N CYS A 40 8.58 5.32 -4.81
CA CYS A 40 7.94 6.23 -5.72
C CYS A 40 6.43 6.08 -5.64
N ASP A 41 5.79 7.20 -5.95
CA ASP A 41 4.37 7.36 -6.07
C ASP A 41 3.91 6.78 -7.44
N ALA A 42 2.61 6.54 -7.68
CA ALA A 42 2.12 5.95 -8.94
C ALA A 42 2.40 6.80 -10.20
N GLU A 43 2.77 8.07 -10.04
CA GLU A 43 3.17 8.98 -11.12
C GLU A 43 4.71 9.00 -11.31
N GLY A 44 5.45 8.29 -10.46
CA GLY A 44 6.92 8.25 -10.46
C GLY A 44 7.56 9.38 -9.64
N ALA A 45 6.78 10.14 -8.87
CA ALA A 45 7.32 11.13 -7.95
C ALA A 45 7.94 10.43 -6.72
N THR A 46 9.01 11.02 -6.21
CA THR A 46 9.81 10.43 -5.12
C THR A 46 9.12 10.64 -3.78
N LEU A 47 9.08 9.61 -2.91
CA LEU A 47 8.44 9.70 -1.61
C LEU A 47 9.45 9.94 -0.49
N ASP A 48 9.41 11.14 0.10
CA ASP A 48 10.35 11.55 1.17
C ASP A 48 9.94 11.10 2.59
N VAL A 49 8.83 10.37 2.71
CA VAL A 49 8.31 9.89 4.00
C VAL A 49 8.64 8.41 4.23
N PRO A 50 8.83 7.96 5.49
CA PRO A 50 9.10 6.56 5.76
C PRO A 50 7.97 5.64 5.31
N VAL A 51 8.30 4.68 4.44
CA VAL A 51 7.40 3.57 4.09
C VAL A 51 7.53 2.47 5.15
N LEU A 52 6.43 2.16 5.82
CA LEU A 52 6.39 1.17 6.91
C LEU A 52 6.04 -0.24 6.42
N GLY A 53 5.50 -0.36 5.20
CA GLY A 53 5.10 -1.61 4.58
C GLY A 53 4.26 -1.36 3.32
N TRP A 54 4.07 -2.40 2.51
CA TRP A 54 3.29 -2.37 1.28
C TRP A 54 2.45 -3.64 1.11
N MET A 55 1.60 -3.66 0.09
CA MET A 55 0.75 -4.79 -0.27
C MET A 55 0.42 -4.76 -1.76
N GLU A 56 0.36 -5.92 -2.40
CA GLU A 56 -0.09 -6.05 -3.79
C GLU A 56 -1.46 -5.42 -4.00
N LEU A 57 -1.67 -4.78 -5.15
CA LEU A 57 -2.93 -4.10 -5.43
C LEU A 57 -4.13 -5.06 -5.42
N GLU A 58 -3.94 -6.30 -5.84
CA GLU A 58 -4.97 -7.36 -5.81
C GLU A 58 -5.40 -7.73 -4.37
N ASP A 59 -4.43 -7.90 -3.48
CA ASP A 59 -4.67 -8.19 -2.06
C ASP A 59 -5.31 -6.98 -1.38
N ALA A 60 -4.87 -5.78 -1.73
CA ALA A 60 -5.43 -4.54 -1.25
C ALA A 60 -6.88 -4.35 -1.70
N ALA A 61 -7.22 -4.70 -2.94
CA ALA A 61 -8.59 -4.63 -3.46
C ALA A 61 -9.55 -5.50 -2.63
N ALA A 62 -9.13 -6.70 -2.23
CA ALA A 62 -9.93 -7.57 -1.35
C ALA A 62 -10.19 -6.92 0.03
N ILE A 63 -9.21 -6.17 0.56
CA ILE A 63 -9.35 -5.44 1.83
C ILE A 63 -10.25 -4.22 1.67
N LEU A 64 -10.08 -3.43 0.61
CA LEU A 64 -10.88 -2.23 0.33
C LEU A 64 -12.35 -2.58 0.06
N ASP A 65 -12.61 -3.64 -0.71
CA ASP A 65 -13.98 -4.13 -0.94
C ASP A 65 -14.64 -4.61 0.36
N THR A 66 -13.87 -5.28 1.23
CA THR A 66 -14.35 -5.66 2.57
C THR A 66 -14.66 -4.43 3.43
N ALA A 67 -13.82 -3.39 3.40
CA ALA A 67 -14.04 -2.16 4.15
C ALA A 67 -15.29 -1.39 3.67
N ARG A 68 -15.53 -1.37 2.35
CA ARG A 68 -16.73 -0.75 1.76
C ARG A 68 -18.01 -1.47 2.18
N LEU A 69 -18.00 -2.81 2.22
CA LEU A 69 -19.12 -3.64 2.70
C LEU A 69 -19.46 -3.44 4.19
N ILE A 70 -18.50 -2.99 5.00
CA ILE A 70 -18.70 -2.71 6.43
C ILE A 70 -19.15 -1.25 6.64
N GLY A 71 -18.67 -0.31 5.82
CA GLY A 71 -19.03 1.11 5.87
C GLY A 71 -20.44 1.46 5.38
N ASP A 72 -21.02 0.65 4.48
CA ASP A 72 -22.39 0.86 3.94
C ASP A 72 -23.51 0.29 4.84
N LYS A 73 -23.18 -0.22 6.04
CA LYS A 73 -24.16 -0.76 7.01
C LYS A 73 -24.45 0.17 8.20
N SER A 74 -24.14 1.47 8.10
CA SER A 74 -24.49 2.48 9.13
C SER A 74 -25.62 3.39 8.69
#